data_AF-A0A816HCN7-F1
#
_entry.id   AF-A0A816HCN7-F1
#
_cell.length_a   1.000
_cell.length_b   1.000
_cell.length_c   1.000
_cell.angle_alpha   90.00
_cell.angle_beta   90.00
_cell.angle_gamma   90.00
#
_symmetry.space_group_name_H-M   'P 1'
#
loop_
_entity.id
_entity.type
_entity.pdbx_description
1 polymer ?
#
loop_
_entity_poly.entity_id
_entity_poly.type
_entity_poly.pdbx_seq_one_letter_code
_entity_poly.pdbx_strand_id
1 'polypeptide(L)'
;MGDLNIYYQYEDSVTVENELVDAWAQTHFSRIHPFNDGDEGYTFDSIKNTLIPYYVPGACRQLRLDRILFSKGFPAFAIAPCMLWANEAIKAEDYLFPSDHFGLSIDIVPEVNEKYTDVISLGEPDPSANEILRQRAENKADQGPYRHGIVRRTTALASHLVWIGAKSVGLK
;
A
#
# COMPACT_ATOMS: atom_id res chain seq x y z
N MET A 1 1.89 14.17 0.91
CA MET A 1 1.42 12.99 1.68
C MET A 1 -0.08 12.91 1.55
N GLY A 2 -0.61 11.72 1.30
CA GLY A 2 -2.04 11.46 1.32
C GLY A 2 -2.41 10.33 0.37
N ASP A 3 -3.72 10.12 0.22
CA ASP A 3 -4.30 9.25 -0.79
C ASP A 3 -4.18 9.92 -2.16
N LEU A 4 -3.26 9.40 -2.98
CA LEU A 4 -3.01 9.95 -4.32
C LEU A 4 -3.85 9.24 -5.39
N ASN A 5 -4.51 8.14 -5.05
CA ASN A 5 -5.26 7.30 -5.99
C ASN A 5 -4.50 6.99 -7.30
N ILE A 6 -3.16 6.96 -7.25
CA ILE A 6 -2.37 6.64 -8.45
C ILE A 6 -2.57 5.16 -8.70
N TYR A 7 -3.00 4.84 -9.91
CA TYR A 7 -3.36 3.50 -10.28
C TYR A 7 -2.12 2.73 -10.75
N TYR A 8 -2.02 1.45 -10.39
CA TYR A 8 -0.80 0.62 -10.52
C TYR A 8 -0.07 0.71 -11.87
N GLN A 9 -0.79 0.85 -12.99
CA GLN A 9 -0.20 0.95 -14.33
C GLN A 9 0.74 2.16 -14.52
N TYR A 10 0.62 3.16 -13.64
CA TYR A 10 1.38 4.40 -13.66
C TYR A 10 1.86 4.82 -12.26
N GLU A 11 1.71 3.95 -11.25
CA GLU A 11 2.01 4.28 -9.85
C GLU A 11 3.44 4.78 -9.67
N ASP A 12 4.37 3.95 -10.15
CA ASP A 12 5.78 4.24 -10.03
C ASP A 12 6.27 5.13 -11.17
N SER A 13 5.56 5.18 -12.31
CA SER A 13 5.91 6.08 -13.41
C SER A 13 5.72 7.54 -13.02
N VAL A 14 4.63 7.89 -12.31
CA VAL A 14 4.42 9.26 -11.81
C VAL A 14 5.56 9.67 -10.87
N THR A 15 6.00 8.76 -10.00
CA THR A 15 7.12 9.02 -9.08
C THR A 15 8.43 9.26 -9.86
N VAL A 16 8.76 8.35 -10.78
CA VAL A 16 10.00 8.39 -11.57
C VAL A 16 10.04 9.60 -12.53
N GLU A 17 8.95 9.87 -13.25
CA GLU A 17 8.87 10.94 -14.25
C GLU A 17 8.94 12.35 -13.63
N ASN A 18 8.47 12.49 -12.38
CA ASN A 18 8.49 13.76 -11.65
C ASN A 18 9.70 13.91 -10.73
N GLU A 19 10.68 12.98 -10.79
CA GLU A 19 11.86 12.95 -9.92
C GLU A 19 11.51 13.04 -8.42
N LEU A 20 10.42 12.38 -8.01
CA LEU A 20 10.01 12.30 -6.62
C LEU A 20 10.64 11.09 -5.93
N VAL A 21 10.93 11.23 -4.64
CA VAL A 21 11.40 10.13 -3.79
C VAL A 21 10.20 9.57 -3.03
N ASP A 22 9.87 8.31 -3.30
CA ASP A 22 8.82 7.58 -2.58
C ASP A 22 9.40 7.01 -1.29
N ALA A 23 8.90 7.48 -0.16
CA ALA A 23 9.45 7.13 1.15
C ALA A 23 9.33 5.64 1.46
N TRP A 24 8.23 4.99 1.06
CA TRP A 24 8.05 3.55 1.27
C TRP A 24 9.06 2.78 0.43
N ALA A 25 9.16 3.09 -0.86
CA ALA A 25 10.11 2.42 -1.74
C ALA A 25 11.55 2.61 -1.24
N GLN A 26 11.87 3.84 -0.82
CA GLN A 26 13.17 4.17 -0.25
C GLN A 26 13.49 3.31 0.97
N THR A 27 12.53 3.11 1.89
CA THR A 27 12.76 2.38 3.14
C THR A 27 12.61 0.87 3.08
N HIS A 28 12.05 0.30 2.01
CA HIS A 28 11.79 -1.15 1.91
C HIS A 28 12.55 -1.83 0.76
N PHE A 29 12.98 -1.06 -0.24
CA PHE A 29 13.69 -1.57 -1.42
C PHE A 29 15.14 -1.10 -1.53
N SER A 30 15.65 -0.30 -0.58
CA SER A 30 17.07 0.01 -0.52
C SER A 30 17.88 -1.23 -0.18
N ARG A 31 19.17 -1.24 -0.54
CA ARG A 31 20.12 -2.28 -0.11
C ARG A 31 20.73 -1.99 1.26
N ILE A 32 20.40 -0.86 1.88
CA ILE A 32 20.90 -0.44 3.18
C ILE A 32 20.10 -1.16 4.28
N HIS A 33 20.76 -1.78 5.25
CA HIS A 33 20.10 -2.33 6.43
C HIS A 33 19.76 -1.20 7.42
N PRO A 34 18.58 -1.16 8.06
CA PRO A 34 17.46 -2.13 8.02
C PRO A 34 16.41 -1.89 6.92
N PHE A 35 16.69 -1.02 5.96
CA PHE A 35 15.78 -0.51 4.93
C PHE A 35 15.61 -1.42 3.70
N ASN A 36 15.46 -2.73 3.90
CA ASN A 36 15.63 -3.71 2.82
C ASN A 36 14.80 -5.00 2.97
N ASP A 37 13.59 -4.93 3.51
CA ASP A 37 12.72 -6.09 3.72
C ASP A 37 11.92 -6.52 2.48
N GLY A 38 11.86 -5.68 1.44
CA GLY A 38 11.11 -5.96 0.21
C GLY A 38 9.59 -5.86 0.35
N ASP A 39 9.07 -5.22 1.40
CA ASP A 39 7.62 -5.05 1.56
C ASP A 39 7.04 -4.07 0.51
N GLU A 40 5.95 -4.50 -0.12
CA GLU A 40 5.23 -3.75 -1.15
C GLU A 40 4.38 -2.60 -0.60
N GLY A 41 3.99 -2.64 0.69
CA GLY A 41 3.34 -1.51 1.34
C GLY A 41 1.93 -1.19 0.87
N TYR A 42 1.10 -2.22 0.66
CA TYR A 42 -0.26 -2.02 0.22
C TYR A 42 -1.10 -1.29 1.27
N THR A 43 -1.45 -0.03 0.98
CA THR A 43 -2.32 0.78 1.85
C THR A 43 -3.79 0.48 1.60
N PHE A 44 -4.14 -0.11 0.46
CA PHE A 44 -5.46 -0.66 0.18
C PHE A 44 -5.34 -2.14 -0.15
N ASP A 45 -5.69 -3.01 0.80
CA ASP A 45 -5.53 -4.47 0.67
C ASP A 45 -6.86 -5.19 0.91
N SER A 46 -7.57 -5.56 -0.16
CA SER A 46 -8.84 -6.30 -0.05
C SER A 46 -8.68 -7.76 0.36
N ILE A 47 -7.45 -8.27 0.45
CA ILE A 47 -7.15 -9.61 0.95
C ILE A 47 -7.10 -9.58 2.48
N LYS A 48 -6.40 -8.58 3.06
CA LYS A 48 -6.26 -8.39 4.50
C LYS A 48 -7.46 -7.65 5.12
N ASN A 49 -7.87 -6.54 4.52
CA ASN A 49 -8.95 -5.69 5.01
C ASN A 49 -10.32 -6.19 4.51
N THR A 50 -11.03 -6.88 5.40
CA THR A 50 -12.32 -7.51 5.10
C THR A 50 -13.49 -6.53 5.02
N LEU A 51 -13.28 -5.25 5.37
CA LEU A 51 -14.25 -4.19 5.11
C LEU A 51 -14.44 -3.97 3.60
N ILE A 52 -13.37 -4.07 2.79
CA ILE A 52 -13.44 -3.77 1.35
C ILE A 52 -14.38 -4.74 0.61
N PRO A 53 -14.27 -6.08 0.75
CA PRO A 53 -15.19 -6.99 0.10
C PRO A 53 -16.66 -6.83 0.52
N TYR A 54 -16.93 -6.19 1.67
CA TYR A 54 -18.29 -5.94 2.13
C TYR A 54 -19.04 -4.96 1.22
N TYR A 55 -18.39 -3.86 0.81
CA TYR A 55 -18.99 -2.86 -0.08
C TYR A 55 -18.49 -2.95 -1.54
N VAL A 56 -17.42 -3.69 -1.82
CA VAL A 56 -16.98 -4.09 -3.17
C VAL A 56 -16.91 -5.62 -3.28
N PRO A 57 -18.04 -6.30 -3.53
CA PRO A 57 -18.11 -7.76 -3.54
C PRO A 57 -17.08 -8.42 -4.47
N GLY A 58 -16.28 -9.33 -3.92
CA GLY A 58 -15.27 -10.07 -4.67
C GLY A 58 -13.95 -9.32 -4.93
N ALA A 59 -13.77 -8.14 -4.32
CA ALA A 59 -12.49 -7.44 -4.35
C ALA A 59 -11.35 -8.29 -3.76
N CYS A 60 -10.22 -8.27 -4.44
CA CYS A 60 -8.99 -8.96 -4.07
C CYS A 60 -7.77 -8.15 -4.52
N ARG A 61 -7.93 -6.83 -4.64
CA ARG A 61 -6.89 -5.92 -5.10
C ARG A 61 -6.01 -5.54 -3.92
N GLN A 62 -4.74 -5.36 -4.21
CA GLN A 62 -3.73 -4.83 -3.30
C GLN A 62 -3.06 -3.66 -4.02
N LEU A 63 -3.15 -2.46 -3.44
CA LEU A 63 -2.76 -1.20 -4.06
C LEU A 63 -2.06 -0.32 -3.02
N ARG A 64 -1.13 0.54 -3.47
CA ARG A 64 -0.43 1.52 -2.62
C ARG A 64 -0.92 2.94 -2.96
N LEU A 65 -2.20 3.16 -2.68
CA LEU A 65 -2.93 4.39 -3.02
C LEU A 65 -2.43 5.60 -2.22
N ASP A 66 -2.06 5.37 -0.97
CA ASP A 66 -1.51 6.38 -0.08
C ASP A 66 0.01 6.38 -0.22
N ARG A 67 0.59 7.57 -0.41
CA ARG A 67 2.04 7.72 -0.56
C ARG A 67 2.57 8.95 0.17
N ILE A 68 3.80 8.82 0.64
CA ILE A 68 4.61 9.92 1.17
C ILE A 68 5.73 10.16 0.15
N LEU A 69 5.58 11.23 -0.63
CA LEU A 69 6.52 11.61 -1.68
C LEU A 69 7.29 12.86 -1.26
N PHE A 70 8.60 12.85 -1.50
CA PHE A 70 9.50 13.96 -1.23
C PHE A 70 10.05 14.51 -2.54
N SER A 71 10.25 15.83 -2.60
CA SER A 71 10.96 16.45 -3.71
C SER A 71 12.45 16.19 -3.60
N LYS A 72 13.11 16.01 -4.74
CA LYS A 72 14.57 15.92 -4.81
C LYS A 72 15.25 17.12 -4.14
N GLY A 73 16.28 16.85 -3.34
CA GLY A 73 17.01 17.84 -2.55
C GLY A 73 16.31 18.29 -1.27
N PHE A 74 15.12 17.78 -0.95
CA PHE A 74 14.49 18.08 0.33
C PHE A 74 15.31 17.49 1.49
N PRO A 75 15.74 18.30 2.48
CA PRO A 75 16.61 17.85 3.55
C PRO A 75 15.80 17.07 4.59
N ALA A 76 15.47 15.82 4.28
CA ALA A 76 14.84 14.88 5.20
C ALA A 76 15.51 13.52 5.14
N PHE A 77 15.64 12.91 6.31
CA PHE A 77 16.23 11.60 6.49
C PHE A 77 15.30 10.74 7.31
N ALA A 78 14.98 9.55 6.81
CA ALA A 78 14.25 8.55 7.58
C ALA A 78 15.20 7.86 8.57
N ILE A 79 14.77 7.80 9.84
CA ILE A 79 15.53 7.17 10.93
C ILE A 79 15.05 5.75 11.24
N ALA A 80 13.95 5.34 10.62
CA ALA A 80 13.37 4.00 10.70
C ALA A 80 12.55 3.74 9.42
N PRO A 81 12.31 2.46 9.06
CA PRO A 81 11.47 2.15 7.92
C PRO A 81 10.07 2.77 8.04
N CYS A 82 9.48 3.13 6.90
CA CYS A 82 8.07 3.54 6.86
C CYS A 82 7.19 2.41 7.39
N MET A 83 6.08 2.73 8.05
CA MET A 83 5.21 1.74 8.67
C MET A 83 3.77 1.90 8.23
N LEU A 84 3.10 0.77 8.02
CA LEU A 84 1.64 0.73 7.94
C LEU A 84 1.06 0.90 9.36
N TRP A 85 0.11 1.83 9.48
CA TRP A 85 -0.62 2.10 10.70
C TRP A 85 -2.09 1.68 10.55
N ALA A 86 -2.73 1.32 11.67
CA ALA A 86 -4.14 0.91 11.70
C ALA A 86 -4.47 -0.25 10.73
N ASN A 87 -3.52 -1.14 10.50
CA ASN A 87 -3.62 -2.27 9.55
C ASN A 87 -4.17 -3.56 10.19
N GLU A 88 -4.76 -3.46 11.38
CA GLU A 88 -5.37 -4.56 12.13
C GLU A 88 -6.86 -4.29 12.35
N ALA A 89 -7.64 -5.35 12.45
CA ALA A 89 -9.07 -5.25 12.70
C ALA A 89 -9.32 -4.73 14.13
N ILE A 90 -10.23 -3.76 14.29
CA ILE A 90 -10.73 -3.31 15.61
C ILE A 90 -11.45 -4.47 16.29
N LYS A 91 -12.27 -5.19 15.50
CA LYS A 91 -12.97 -6.39 15.93
C LYS A 91 -13.07 -7.36 14.76
N ALA A 92 -12.24 -8.41 14.80
CA ALA A 92 -12.11 -9.38 13.71
C ALA A 92 -13.44 -10.08 13.36
N GLU A 93 -14.29 -10.31 14.36
CA GLU A 93 -15.61 -10.94 14.21
C GLU A 93 -16.59 -10.12 13.38
N ASP A 94 -16.46 -8.78 13.41
CA ASP A 94 -17.39 -7.85 12.77
C ASP A 94 -16.84 -7.31 11.43
N TYR A 95 -15.71 -7.87 10.95
CA TYR A 95 -15.00 -7.39 9.76
C TYR A 95 -14.65 -5.89 9.84
N LEU A 96 -14.51 -5.36 11.05
CA LEU A 96 -14.41 -3.93 11.29
C LEU A 96 -12.94 -3.51 11.35
N PHE A 97 -12.52 -2.78 10.31
CA PHE A 97 -11.26 -2.05 10.26
C PHE A 97 -11.51 -0.55 10.51
N PRO A 98 -10.51 0.21 10.98
CA PRO A 98 -10.66 1.66 11.18
C PRO A 98 -11.00 2.43 9.90
N SER A 99 -10.52 1.93 8.76
CA SER A 99 -10.74 2.48 7.42
C SER A 99 -10.58 1.34 6.40
N ASP A 100 -11.03 1.53 5.17
CA ASP A 100 -10.67 0.67 4.04
C ASP A 100 -9.22 0.86 3.58
N HIS A 101 -8.60 1.98 3.98
CA HIS A 101 -7.18 2.25 3.82
C HIS A 101 -6.41 2.02 5.14
N PHE A 102 -5.17 1.56 5.03
CA PHE A 102 -4.18 1.58 6.10
C PHE A 102 -3.41 2.90 6.06
N GLY A 103 -3.11 3.46 7.22
CA GLY A 103 -2.32 4.69 7.30
C GLY A 103 -0.84 4.44 7.04
N LEU A 104 -0.11 5.51 6.72
CA LEU A 104 1.35 5.51 6.63
C LEU A 104 1.95 6.39 7.73
N SER A 105 3.00 5.90 8.38
CA SER A 105 3.78 6.64 9.37
C SER A 105 5.26 6.56 9.04
N ILE A 106 5.97 7.68 9.21
CA ILE A 106 7.41 7.75 9.00
C ILE A 106 8.03 8.74 9.98
N ASP A 107 9.15 8.35 10.56
CA ASP A 107 9.94 9.21 11.44
C ASP A 107 11.08 9.84 10.63
N ILE A 108 11.11 11.18 10.59
CA ILE A 108 12.10 11.93 9.82
C ILE A 108 12.84 12.96 10.68
N VAL A 109 14.10 13.22 10.32
CA VAL A 109 14.92 14.31 10.86
C VAL A 109 15.42 15.20 9.72
N PRO A 110 15.61 16.52 9.96
CA PRO A 110 16.08 17.44 8.92
C PRO A 110 17.59 17.32 8.65
N GLU A 111 18.34 16.81 9.63
CA GLU A 111 19.80 16.69 9.56
C GLU A 111 20.25 15.40 10.27
N VAL A 112 21.29 14.77 9.73
CA VAL A 112 21.91 13.58 10.32
C VAL A 112 22.83 14.02 11.44
N ASN A 113 22.65 13.46 12.64
CA ASN A 113 23.54 13.65 13.77
C ASN A 113 24.14 12.31 14.20
N GLU A 114 25.17 12.34 15.04
CA GLU A 114 25.91 11.15 15.51
C GLU A 114 25.03 10.12 16.24
N LYS A 115 23.80 10.47 16.63
CA LYS A 115 22.86 9.57 17.31
C LYS A 115 22.25 8.54 16.34
N TYR A 116 22.21 8.83 15.05
CA TYR A 116 21.57 7.98 14.05
C TYR A 116 22.64 7.40 13.12
N THR A 117 22.93 6.11 13.28
CA THR A 117 23.95 5.40 12.48
C THR A 117 23.43 4.95 11.14
N ASP A 118 22.15 4.58 11.08
CA ASP A 118 21.51 3.97 9.92
C ASP A 118 20.30 4.82 9.53
N VAL A 119 20.54 5.80 8.65
CA VAL A 119 19.50 6.69 8.11
C VAL A 119 19.51 6.62 6.59
N ILE A 120 18.36 6.90 5.98
CA ILE A 120 18.24 6.99 4.54
C ILE A 120 17.77 8.37 4.12
N SER A 121 18.44 8.96 3.12
CA SER A 121 18.02 10.23 2.55
C SER A 121 16.67 10.07 1.86
N LEU A 122 15.77 11.01 2.10
CA LEU A 122 14.49 11.15 1.40
C LEU A 122 14.55 12.29 0.36
N GLY A 123 15.67 13.03 0.30
CA GLY A 123 15.94 14.03 -0.73
C GLY A 123 16.67 13.48 -1.95
N GLU A 124 17.27 12.29 -1.84
CA GLU A 124 18.01 11.65 -2.92
C GLU A 124 17.54 10.21 -3.10
N PRO A 125 17.10 9.80 -4.31
CA PRO A 125 16.60 8.46 -4.54
C PRO A 125 17.73 7.44 -4.39
N ASP A 126 17.49 6.40 -3.59
CA ASP A 126 18.41 5.27 -3.47
C ASP A 126 18.45 4.50 -4.82
N PRO A 127 19.64 4.18 -5.37
CA PRO A 127 19.72 3.52 -6.67
C PRO A 127 18.97 2.20 -6.75
N SER A 128 18.99 1.39 -5.68
CA SER A 128 18.28 0.10 -5.65
C SER A 128 16.76 0.26 -5.58
N ALA A 129 16.26 1.19 -4.76
CA ALA A 129 14.84 1.49 -4.72
C ALA A 129 14.34 2.04 -6.08
N ASN A 130 15.10 2.97 -6.67
CA ASN A 130 14.75 3.58 -7.95
C ASN A 130 14.80 2.59 -9.12
N GLU A 131 15.73 1.62 -9.09
CA GLU A 131 15.76 0.54 -10.07
C GLU A 131 14.46 -0.27 -10.06
N ILE A 132 13.98 -0.65 -8.87
CA ILE A 132 12.72 -1.39 -8.71
C ILE A 132 11.53 -0.57 -9.22
N LEU A 133 11.44 0.71 -8.85
CA LEU A 133 10.38 1.61 -9.32
C LEU A 133 10.38 1.75 -10.85
N ARG A 134 11.56 1.89 -11.47
CA ARG A 134 11.70 1.95 -12.94
C ARG A 134 11.26 0.68 -13.62
N GLN A 135 11.69 -0.48 -13.12
CA GLN A 135 11.27 -1.78 -13.65
C GLN A 135 9.74 -1.94 -13.60
N ARG A 136 9.09 -1.51 -12.51
CA ARG A 136 7.63 -1.53 -12.37
C ARG A 136 6.93 -0.54 -13.30
N ALA A 137 7.47 0.67 -13.44
CA ALA A 137 6.95 1.68 -14.37
C ALA A 137 6.99 1.21 -15.84
N GLU A 138 8.00 0.41 -16.21
CA GLU A 138 8.14 -0.16 -17.55
C GLU A 138 7.25 -1.40 -17.76
N ASN A 139 7.02 -2.20 -16.71
CA ASN A 139 6.26 -3.45 -16.80
C ASN A 139 4.73 -3.25 -16.70
N LYS A 140 4.17 -2.50 -17.67
CA LYS A 140 2.73 -2.18 -17.77
C LYS A 140 1.82 -3.39 -18.04
N ALA A 141 2.39 -4.56 -18.31
CA ALA A 141 1.66 -5.76 -18.75
C ALA A 141 1.22 -6.68 -17.61
N ASP A 142 1.73 -6.50 -16.38
CA ASP A 142 1.35 -7.35 -15.27
C ASP A 142 -0.05 -6.98 -14.73
N GLN A 143 -1.04 -7.78 -15.11
CA GLN A 143 -2.40 -7.70 -14.60
C GLN A 143 -2.69 -8.67 -13.44
N GLY A 144 -1.67 -9.36 -12.90
CA GLY A 144 -1.81 -10.29 -11.78
C GLY A 144 -2.67 -9.76 -10.62
N PRO A 145 -2.47 -8.51 -10.15
CA PRO A 145 -3.27 -7.89 -9.08
C PRO A 145 -4.72 -7.55 -9.47
N TYR A 146 -5.03 -7.52 -10.78
CA TYR A 146 -6.37 -7.24 -11.33
C TYR A 146 -7.20 -8.49 -11.58
N ARG A 147 -6.65 -9.68 -11.35
CA ARG A 147 -7.42 -10.91 -11.47
C ARG A 147 -8.57 -10.85 -10.48
N HIS A 148 -9.78 -10.62 -10.98
CA HIS A 148 -10.97 -10.86 -10.21
C HIS A 148 -10.88 -12.27 -9.65
N GLY A 149 -10.89 -12.38 -8.32
CA GLY A 149 -10.97 -13.68 -7.66
C GLY A 149 -12.32 -14.27 -8.00
N ILE A 150 -12.42 -15.02 -9.11
CA ILE A 150 -13.66 -15.63 -9.60
C ILE A 150 -14.31 -16.42 -8.46
N VAL A 151 -13.48 -17.12 -7.67
CA VAL A 151 -13.90 -17.84 -6.46
C VAL A 151 -14.52 -16.88 -5.43
N ARG A 152 -13.79 -15.82 -5.01
CA ARG A 152 -14.30 -14.85 -4.02
C ARG A 152 -15.56 -14.13 -4.49
N ARG A 153 -15.64 -13.74 -5.75
CA ARG A 153 -16.82 -13.13 -6.36
C ARG A 153 -18.01 -14.09 -6.33
N THR A 154 -17.80 -15.34 -6.74
CA THR A 154 -18.85 -16.37 -6.73
C THR A 154 -19.34 -16.64 -5.30
N THR A 155 -18.43 -16.77 -4.34
CA THR A 155 -18.78 -16.97 -2.93
C THR A 155 -19.55 -15.79 -2.36
N ALA A 156 -19.11 -14.55 -2.64
CA ALA A 156 -19.81 -13.35 -2.20
C ALA A 156 -21.22 -13.27 -2.80
N LEU A 157 -21.37 -13.49 -4.11
CA LEU A 157 -22.67 -13.52 -4.80
C LEU A 157 -23.59 -14.61 -4.25
N ALA A 158 -23.09 -15.83 -4.09
CA ALA A 158 -23.87 -16.93 -3.54
C ALA A 158 -24.37 -16.63 -2.13
N SER A 159 -23.50 -16.12 -1.26
CA SER A 159 -23.86 -15.73 0.11
C SER A 159 -24.91 -14.62 0.12
N HIS A 160 -24.78 -13.63 -0.77
CA HIS A 160 -25.74 -12.54 -0.89
C HIS A 160 -27.10 -13.03 -1.41
N LEU A 161 -27.13 -13.90 -2.41
CA LEU A 161 -28.36 -14.50 -2.93
C LEU A 161 -29.05 -15.38 -1.88
N VAL A 162 -28.30 -16.15 -1.10
CA VAL A 162 -28.83 -16.92 0.03
C VAL A 162 -29.44 -16.00 1.08
N TRP A 163 -28.77 -14.89 1.43
CA TRP A 163 -29.30 -13.92 2.39
C TRP A 163 -30.59 -13.25 1.89
N ILE A 164 -30.61 -12.79 0.64
CA ILE A 164 -31.82 -12.21 0.01
C ILE A 164 -32.95 -13.25 0.00
N GLY A 165 -32.65 -14.50 -0.37
CA GLY A 165 -33.61 -15.60 -0.37
C GLY A 165 -34.16 -15.91 1.03
N ALA A 166 -33.30 -15.93 2.05
CA ALA A 166 -33.72 -16.14 3.43
C ALA A 166 -34.64 -15.00 3.91
N LYS A 167 -34.30 -13.74 3.60
CA LYS A 167 -35.14 -12.59 3.93
C LYS A 167 -36.48 -12.60 3.21
N SER A 168 -36.53 -13.01 1.93
CA SER A 168 -37.78 -13.04 1.16
C SER A 168 -38.77 -14.10 1.66
N VAL A 169 -38.29 -15.18 2.29
CA VAL A 169 -39.13 -16.21 2.94
C VAL A 169 -39.40 -15.94 4.43
N GLY A 170 -39.00 -14.77 4.95
CA GLY A 170 -39.28 -14.36 6.33
C GLY A 170 -38.40 -14.99 7.40
N LEU A 171 -37.27 -15.61 7.03
CA LEU A 171 -36.27 -16.04 8.00
C LEU A 171 -35.59 -14.78 8.59
N LYS A 172 -35.66 -14.66 9.91
CA LYS A 172 -35.08 -13.52 10.64
C LYS A 172 -33.59 -13.71 10.82
#